data_AF-A0AA38CCW6-F1
#
_entry.id   AF-A0AA38CCW6-F1
#
_cell.length_a   1.000
_cell.length_b   1.000
_cell.length_c   1.000
_cell.angle_alpha   90.00
_cell.angle_beta   90.00
_cell.angle_gamma   90.00
#
_symmetry.space_group_name_H-M   'P 1'
#
loop_
_entity.id
_entity.type
_entity.pdbx_description
1 polymer ?
#
loop_
_entity_poly.entity_id
_entity_poly.type
_entity_poly.pdbx_seq_one_letter_code
_entity_poly.pdbx_strand_id
1 'polypeptide(L)'
;MGRAESIRGNDCREFKPERWMREGVFVEESNACRYPVFNAGPRVCLGKDFAYLQMKWVAALLLYRHRMEVVNDVEVQPKLGILNLFMKNGLFVTLHKNSRAAH
;
A
#
# COMPACT_ATOMS: atom_id res chain seq x y z
N MET A 1 15.45 4.23 0.21
CA MET A 1 15.54 2.76 0.05
C MET A 1 14.43 2.18 -0.84
N GLY A 2 13.16 2.52 -0.62
CA GLY A 2 12.06 1.96 -1.43
C GLY A 2 12.12 2.23 -2.95
N ARG A 3 12.82 3.29 -3.39
CA ARG A 3 13.05 3.64 -4.81
C ARG A 3 14.54 3.63 -5.21
N ALA A 4 15.40 2.99 -4.42
CA ALA A 4 16.83 2.92 -4.73
C ALA A 4 17.11 1.68 -5.58
N GLU A 5 17.64 1.87 -6.79
CA GLU A 5 17.91 0.79 -7.75
C GLU A 5 18.90 -0.24 -7.18
N SER A 6 19.89 0.18 -6.40
CA SER A 6 20.84 -0.73 -5.74
C SER A 6 20.19 -1.70 -4.75
N ILE A 7 19.00 -1.39 -4.23
CA ILE A 7 18.28 -2.22 -3.26
C ILE A 7 17.11 -2.95 -3.93
N ARG A 8 16.43 -2.30 -4.87
CA ARG A 8 15.15 -2.74 -5.45
C ARG A 8 15.24 -3.12 -6.93
N GLY A 9 16.39 -2.96 -7.57
CA GLY A 9 16.57 -3.19 -9.00
C GLY A 9 15.97 -2.08 -9.86
N ASN A 10 16.00 -2.28 -11.18
CA ASN A 10 15.57 -1.29 -12.16
C ASN A 10 14.05 -1.04 -12.13
N ASP A 11 13.27 -2.01 -11.65
CA ASP A 11 11.82 -1.95 -11.49
C ASP A 11 11.39 -1.31 -10.15
N CYS A 12 12.28 -0.54 -9.49
CA CYS A 12 12.03 0.07 -8.19
C CYS A 12 10.96 1.18 -8.19
N ARG A 13 10.54 1.64 -9.37
CA ARG A 13 9.48 2.65 -9.55
C ARG A 13 8.14 2.05 -9.96
N GLU A 14 8.12 0.76 -10.28
CA GLU A 14 6.91 0.06 -10.71
C GLU A 14 6.16 -0.54 -9.52
N PHE A 15 4.83 -0.56 -9.61
CA PHE A 15 4.00 -1.23 -8.63
C PHE A 15 3.93 -2.73 -8.95
N LYS A 16 4.72 -3.54 -8.22
CA LYS A 16 4.88 -4.98 -8.45
C LYS A 16 4.71 -5.79 -7.17
N PRO A 17 3.46 -6.13 -6.77
CA PRO A 17 3.17 -6.92 -5.56
C PRO A 17 3.85 -8.29 -5.53
N GLU A 18 4.11 -8.87 -6.71
CA GLU A 18 4.71 -10.18 -6.88
C GLU A 18 6.12 -10.25 -6.29
N ARG A 19 6.77 -9.10 -6.07
CA ARG A 19 8.08 -9.00 -5.42
C ARG A 19 8.09 -9.60 -4.01
N TRP A 20 6.94 -9.58 -3.34
CA TRP A 20 6.75 -10.14 -2.00
C TRP A 20 5.94 -11.43 -2.03
N MET A 21 5.84 -12.10 -3.17
CA MET A 21 5.11 -13.36 -3.32
C MET A 21 6.05 -14.45 -3.83
N ARG A 22 5.95 -15.65 -3.26
CA ARG A 22 6.56 -16.86 -3.79
C ARG A 22 5.50 -17.95 -3.82
N GLU A 23 5.26 -18.53 -4.99
CA GLU A 23 4.26 -19.60 -5.17
C GLU A 23 2.85 -19.20 -4.68
N GLY A 24 2.49 -17.91 -4.81
CA GLY A 24 1.21 -17.37 -4.33
C GLY A 24 1.14 -17.07 -2.83
N VAL A 25 2.21 -17.30 -2.08
CA VAL A 25 2.31 -17.01 -0.65
C VAL A 25 3.10 -15.73 -0.42
N PHE A 26 2.61 -14.86 0.46
CA PHE A 26 3.33 -13.66 0.87
C PHE A 26 4.61 -14.05 1.65
N VAL A 27 5.74 -13.51 1.21
CA VAL A 27 7.05 -13.68 1.86
C VAL A 27 7.50 -12.32 2.36
N GLU A 28 7.63 -12.20 3.69
CA GLU A 28 8.13 -10.97 4.30
C GLU A 28 9.58 -10.73 3.89
N GLU A 29 9.95 -9.46 3.71
CA GLU A 29 11.33 -9.08 3.46
C GLU A 29 12.18 -9.47 4.68
N SER A 30 13.12 -10.39 4.49
CA SER A 30 13.93 -10.95 5.58
C SER A 30 14.82 -9.92 6.26
N ASN A 31 15.11 -8.80 5.58
CA ASN A 31 15.86 -7.69 6.14
C ASN A 31 14.96 -6.47 6.35
N ALA A 32 14.55 -6.24 7.61
CA ALA A 32 13.73 -5.09 8.00
C ALA A 32 14.32 -3.73 7.58
N CYS A 33 15.65 -3.62 7.45
CA CYS A 33 16.30 -2.40 6.99
C CYS A 33 16.14 -2.16 5.49
N ARG A 34 15.85 -3.19 4.67
CA ARG A 34 15.54 -3.02 3.23
C ARG A 34 14.11 -2.53 2.99
N TYR A 35 13.24 -2.63 4.00
CA TYR A 35 11.87 -2.15 3.96
C TYR A 35 11.39 -1.54 5.29
N PRO A 36 11.95 -0.41 5.75
CA PRO A 36 11.67 0.14 7.06
C PRO A 36 10.47 1.09 7.06
N VAL A 37 9.36 0.71 6.42
CA VAL A 37 8.14 1.55 6.38
C VAL A 37 7.58 1.79 7.79
N PHE A 38 7.79 0.84 8.69
CA PHE A 38 7.46 0.94 10.11
C PHE A 38 8.70 1.11 11.00
N ASN A 39 9.81 1.64 10.46
CA ASN A 39 11.15 1.58 11.06
C ASN A 39 11.66 0.14 11.23
N ALA A 40 12.85 -0.02 11.81
CA ALA A 40 13.48 -1.30 12.10
C ALA A 40 14.14 -1.30 13.49
N GLY A 41 14.44 -2.47 14.02
CA GLY A 41 15.09 -2.63 15.33
C GLY A 41 14.16 -2.35 16.52
N PRO A 42 14.71 -1.99 17.70
CA PRO A 42 13.94 -1.82 18.94
C PRO A 42 12.88 -0.71 18.92
N ARG A 43 12.93 0.17 17.92
CA ARG A 43 12.00 1.29 17.72
C ARG A 43 11.07 1.08 16.52
N VAL A 44 10.86 -0.18 16.12
CA VAL A 44 9.81 -0.54 15.16
C VAL A 44 8.45 -0.03 15.67
N CYS A 45 7.61 0.45 14.76
CA CYS A 45 6.29 0.95 15.09
C CYS A 45 5.48 -0.14 15.81
N LEU A 46 5.08 0.14 17.04
CA LEU A 46 4.24 -0.75 17.85
C LEU A 46 2.90 -1.05 17.15
N GLY A 47 2.42 -0.12 16.32
CA GLY A 47 1.19 -0.25 15.56
C GLY A 47 1.31 -1.01 14.23
N LYS A 48 2.47 -1.61 13.90
CA LYS A 48 2.70 -2.31 12.61
C LYS A 48 1.60 -3.33 12.30
N ASP A 49 1.36 -4.26 13.22
CA ASP A 49 0.43 -5.38 12.97
C ASP A 49 -1.02 -4.91 12.93
N PHE A 50 -1.37 -3.95 13.81
CA PHE A 50 -2.69 -3.34 13.80
C PHE A 50 -2.96 -2.56 12.50
N ALA A 51 -1.98 -1.81 12.01
CA ALA A 51 -2.08 -1.10 10.75
C ALA A 51 -2.31 -2.08 9.58
N TYR A 52 -1.60 -3.21 9.54
CA TYR A 52 -1.84 -4.25 8.52
C TYR A 52 -3.23 -4.85 8.61
N LEU A 53 -3.73 -5.11 9.82
CA LEU A 53 -5.09 -5.61 10.01
C LEU A 53 -6.13 -4.61 9.49
N GLN A 54 -6.01 -3.34 9.87
CA GLN A 54 -6.94 -2.29 9.41
C GLN A 54 -6.89 -2.09 7.89
N MET A 55 -5.69 -2.04 7.30
CA MET A 55 -5.53 -1.90 5.84
C MET A 55 -6.20 -3.07 5.10
N LYS A 56 -5.97 -4.31 5.53
CA LYS A 56 -6.59 -5.50 4.92
C LYS A 56 -8.11 -5.47 5.07
N TRP A 57 -8.61 -5.09 6.25
CA TRP A 57 -10.05 -5.05 6.51
C TRP A 57 -10.76 -4.00 5.64
N VAL A 58 -10.22 -2.79 5.57
CA VAL A 58 -10.77 -1.72 4.72
C VAL A 58 -10.70 -2.11 3.24
N ALA A 59 -9.57 -2.66 2.77
CA ALA A 59 -9.42 -3.11 1.39
C ALA A 59 -10.43 -4.21 1.04
N ALA A 60 -10.56 -5.23 1.88
CA ALA A 60 -11.53 -6.31 1.69
C ALA A 60 -12.97 -5.79 1.65
N LEU A 61 -13.33 -4.88 2.56
CA LEU A 61 -14.67 -4.28 2.62
C LEU A 61 -14.98 -3.47 1.36
N LEU A 62 -14.03 -2.67 0.89
CA LEU A 62 -14.18 -1.86 -0.32
C LEU A 62 -14.34 -2.75 -1.55
N LEU A 63 -13.48 -3.77 -1.71
CA LEU A 63 -13.54 -4.71 -2.83
C LEU A 63 -14.82 -5.58 -2.82
N TYR A 64 -15.29 -5.97 -1.63
CA TYR A 64 -16.50 -6.78 -1.50
C TYR A 64 -17.76 -5.97 -1.85
N ARG A 65 -17.88 -4.77 -1.28
CA ARG A 65 -19.12 -3.97 -1.35
C ARG A 65 -19.19 -3.03 -2.55
N HIS A 66 -18.06 -2.70 -3.16
CA HIS A 66 -18.02 -1.68 -4.21
C HIS A 66 -17.15 -2.12 -5.39
N ARG A 67 -17.53 -1.62 -6.57
CA ARG A 67 -16.64 -1.46 -7.72
C ARG A 67 -16.15 -0.03 -7.73
N MET A 68 -14.85 0.16 -7.95
CA MET A 68 -14.18 1.45 -7.82
C MET A 68 -13.59 1.87 -9.17
N GLU A 69 -13.82 3.12 -9.57
CA GLU A 69 -13.29 3.68 -10.82
C GLU A 69 -12.61 5.02 -10.52
N VAL A 70 -11.37 5.21 -10.99
CA VAL A 70 -10.63 6.46 -10.78
C VAL A 70 -11.15 7.51 -11.75
N VAL A 71 -11.45 8.70 -11.24
CA VAL A 71 -12.20 9.73 -11.99
C VAL A 71 -11.36 10.40 -13.08
N ASN A 72 -10.03 10.53 -12.91
CA ASN A 72 -9.14 11.20 -13.86
C ASN A 72 -7.69 10.68 -13.73
N ASP A 73 -6.85 10.95 -14.73
CA ASP A 73 -5.39 10.87 -14.61
C ASP A 73 -4.88 11.96 -13.67
N VAL A 74 -4.83 11.64 -12.37
CA VAL A 74 -4.31 12.54 -11.35
C VAL A 74 -2.79 12.57 -11.45
N GLU A 75 -2.23 13.76 -11.61
CA GLU A 75 -0.79 13.96 -11.44
C GLU A 75 -0.41 13.65 -9.98
N VAL A 76 0.31 12.53 -9.78
CA VAL A 76 0.68 12.02 -8.46
C VAL A 76 1.82 12.86 -7.88
N GLN A 77 1.47 13.90 -7.14
CA GLN A 77 2.42 14.75 -6.42
C GLN A 77 2.41 14.46 -4.92
N PRO A 78 3.58 14.12 -4.32
CA PRO A 78 3.67 13.92 -2.89
C PRO A 78 3.63 15.25 -2.13
N LYS A 79 2.89 15.28 -1.02
CA LYS A 79 2.91 16.34 -0.02
C LYS A 79 3.52 15.77 1.26
N LEU A 80 4.66 16.32 1.66
CA LEU A 80 5.35 15.89 2.87
C LEU A 80 4.58 16.34 4.10
N GLY A 81 4.18 15.39 4.94
CA GLY A 81 3.75 15.62 6.31
C GLY A 81 4.88 15.31 7.30
N ILE A 82 4.61 15.50 8.60
CA ILE A 82 5.62 15.31 9.66
C ILE A 82 6.10 13.85 9.73
N LEU A 83 5.19 12.87 9.59
CA LEU A 83 5.50 11.44 9.66
C LEU A 83 5.10 10.65 8.42
N ASN A 84 4.28 11.24 7.54
CA ASN A 84 3.66 10.55 6.41
C ASN A 84 3.82 11.34 5.12
N LEU A 85 3.73 10.65 3.99
CA LEU A 85 3.67 11.24 2.66
C LEU A 85 2.23 11.17 2.15
N PHE A 86 1.61 12.32 1.92
CA PHE A 86 0.23 12.40 1.41
C PHE A 86 0.22 12.66 -0.09
N MET A 87 -0.90 12.41 -0.75
CA MET A 87 -1.15 12.94 -2.10
C MET A 87 -1.60 14.40 -1.99
N LYS A 88 -0.90 15.31 -2.66
CA LYS A 88 -1.18 16.76 -2.58
C LYS A 88 -2.61 17.12 -2.99
N ASN A 89 -3.11 16.48 -4.04
CA ASN A 89 -4.41 16.78 -4.65
C ASN A 89 -5.47 15.69 -4.40
N GLY A 90 -5.16 14.71 -3.53
CA GLY A 90 -6.01 13.54 -3.31
C GLY A 90 -6.10 12.60 -4.53
N LEU A 91 -6.92 11.55 -4.41
CA LEU A 91 -7.29 10.63 -5.48
C LEU A 91 -8.82 10.52 -5.50
N PHE A 92 -9.45 11.05 -6.54
CA PHE A 92 -10.91 11.00 -6.68
C PHE A 92 -11.34 9.67 -7.29
N VAL A 93 -12.29 8.99 -6.63
CA VAL A 93 -12.76 7.65 -6.99
C VAL A 93 -14.29 7.63 -6.96
N THR A 94 -14.89 7.09 -8.01
CA THR A 94 -16.33 6.77 -8.06
C THR A 94 -16.55 5.39 -7.47
N LEU A 95 -17.48 5.28 -6.51
CA LEU A 95 -17.86 4.01 -5.89
C LEU A 95 -19.23 3.57 -6.42
N HIS A 96 -19.27 2.38 -7.01
CA HIS A 96 -20.50 1.72 -7.44
C HIS A 96 -20.81 0.58 -6.46
N LYS A 97 -22.01 0.56 -5.87
CA LYS A 97 -22.41 -0.52 -4.95
C LYS A 97 -22.52 -1.85 -5.71
N ASN A 98 -21.88 -2.90 -5.20
CA ASN A 98 -22.02 -4.25 -5.73
C ASN A 98 -23.38 -4.84 -5.30
N SER A 99 -24.18 -5.29 -6.27
CA SER A 99 -25.48 -5.93 -6.02
C SER A 99 -25.38 -7.23 -5.23
N ARG A 100 -24.23 -7.91 -5.27
CA ARG A 100 -23.95 -9.15 -4.52
C ARG A 100 -23.77 -8.96 -3.02
N ALA A 101 -23.54 -7.73 -2.54
CA ALA A 101 -23.32 -7.44 -1.12
C ALA A 101 -24.64 -7.13 -0.36
N ALA A 102 -25.80 -7.40 -0.96
CA ALA A 102 -27.12 -7.15 -0.40
C ALA A 102 -27.74 -8.36 0.34
N HIS A 103 -27.02 -9.48 0.43
CA HIS A 103 -27.39 -10.65 1.23
C HIS A 103 -26.49 -10.78 2.46
#